data_AF-A0A6B1DNE2-F1
#
_entry.id   AF-A0A6B1DNE2-F1
#
_cell.length_a   1.000
_cell.length_b   1.000
_cell.length_c   1.000
_cell.angle_alpha   90.00
_cell.angle_beta   90.00
_cell.angle_gamma   90.00
#
_symmetry.space_group_name_H-M   'P 1'
#
loop_
_entity.id
_entity.type
_entity.pdbx_description
1 polymer ?
#
loop_
_entity_poly.entity_id
_entity_poly.type
_entity_poly.pdbx_seq_one_letter_code
_entity_poly.pdbx_strand_id
1 'polypeptide(L)'
;MKLHQDLMQKILEWAEEHVTSAPVDPPRCCNHDAMVVHYHVGLCSEAGYLNVYKLSGKEEPYPRYAIGHLTWEGQMALAQMREN
;
A
#
# COMPACT_ATOMS: atom_id res chain seq x y z
N MET A 1 5.03 -10.98 -12.96
CA MET A 1 5.56 -9.60 -12.81
C MET A 1 4.45 -8.55 -12.93
N LYS A 2 3.68 -8.50 -14.02
CA LYS A 2 2.63 -7.47 -14.23
C LYS A 2 1.58 -7.37 -13.10
N LEU A 3 1.06 -8.51 -12.63
CA LEU A 3 0.06 -8.55 -11.54
C LEU A 3 0.51 -7.85 -10.23
N HIS A 4 1.79 -7.99 -9.86
CA HIS A 4 2.33 -7.38 -8.64
C HIS A 4 2.51 -5.87 -8.80
N GLN A 5 2.97 -5.44 -9.98
CA GLN A 5 3.10 -4.02 -10.31
C GLN A 5 1.73 -3.33 -10.36
N ASP A 6 0.74 -3.98 -10.98
CA ASP A 6 -0.64 -3.47 -11.01
C ASP A 6 -1.24 -3.33 -9.59
N LEU A 7 -0.93 -4.28 -8.70
CA LEU A 7 -1.37 -4.22 -7.30
C LEU A 7 -0.67 -3.11 -6.52
N MET A 8 0.65 -2.96 -6.69
CA MET A 8 1.40 -1.86 -6.09
C MET A 8 0.86 -0.51 -6.56
N GLN A 9 0.66 -0.33 -7.87
CA GLN A 9 0.09 0.89 -8.43
C GLN A 9 -1.26 1.22 -7.78
N LYS A 10 -2.18 0.25 -7.70
CA LYS A 10 -3.49 0.46 -7.05
C LYS A 10 -3.39 0.87 -5.59
N ILE A 11 -2.43 0.31 -4.85
CA ILE A 11 -2.20 0.67 -3.44
C ILE A 11 -1.71 2.12 -3.35
N LEU A 12 -0.79 2.54 -4.23
CA LEU A 12 -0.27 3.91 -4.24
C LEU A 12 -1.34 4.92 -4.69
N GLU A 13 -2.17 4.59 -5.69
CA GLU A 13 -3.32 5.39 -6.13
C GLU A 13 -4.33 5.56 -5.00
N TRP A 14 -4.65 4.46 -4.31
CA TRP A 14 -5.52 4.51 -3.13
C TRP A 14 -4.96 5.44 -2.05
N ALA A 15 -3.66 5.36 -1.79
CA ALA A 15 -2.98 6.21 -0.81
C ALA A 15 -3.03 7.70 -1.22
N GLU A 16 -2.82 8.02 -2.49
CA GLU A 16 -2.92 9.38 -3.05
C GLU A 16 -4.32 9.98 -2.87
N GLU A 17 -5.36 9.17 -3.09
CA GLU A 17 -6.75 9.63 -3.04
C GLU A 17 -7.32 9.72 -1.62
N HIS A 18 -6.95 8.80 -0.73
CA HIS A 18 -7.67 8.60 0.53
C HIS A 18 -6.90 9.08 1.77
N VAL A 19 -5.57 9.19 1.68
CA VAL A 19 -4.79 9.66 2.82
C VAL A 19 -4.74 11.18 2.82
N THR A 20 -5.55 11.78 3.69
CA THR A 20 -5.55 13.24 3.88
C THR A 20 -5.00 13.66 5.25
N SER A 21 -5.30 12.89 6.30
CA SER A 21 -4.99 13.31 7.68
C SER A 21 -4.99 12.18 8.72
N ALA A 22 -5.43 10.98 8.38
CA ALA A 22 -5.46 9.82 9.28
C ALA A 22 -5.04 8.55 8.54
N PRO A 23 -4.49 7.55 9.25
CA PRO A 23 -4.19 6.25 8.65
C PRO A 23 -5.48 5.59 8.14
N VAL A 24 -5.43 5.01 6.95
CA VAL A 24 -6.57 4.32 6.32
C VAL A 24 -6.26 2.86 6.07
N ASP A 25 -7.29 2.03 6.07
CA ASP A 25 -7.12 0.64 5.65
C ASP A 25 -6.74 0.56 4.16
N PRO A 26 -5.92 -0.43 3.77
CA PRO A 26 -5.61 -0.68 2.37
C PRO A 26 -6.85 -1.00 1.53
N PRO A 27 -6.80 -0.80 0.19
CA PRO A 27 -7.95 -1.05 -0.67
C PRO A 27 -8.30 -2.54 -0.66
N ARG A 28 -9.61 -2.84 -0.73
CA ARG A 28 -10.06 -4.20 -1.03
C ARG A 28 -9.87 -4.46 -2.52
N CYS A 29 -8.98 -5.37 -2.87
CA CYS A 29 -8.77 -5.78 -4.25
C CYS A 29 -9.52 -7.08 -4.53
N CYS A 30 -10.53 -7.05 -5.41
CA CYS A 30 -11.41 -8.20 -5.71
C CYS A 30 -10.70 -9.49 -6.16
N ASN A 31 -9.46 -9.37 -6.67
CA ASN A 31 -8.65 -10.51 -7.14
C ASN A 31 -7.51 -10.87 -6.18
N HIS A 32 -7.42 -10.26 -5.00
CA HIS A 32 -6.35 -10.52 -4.04
C HIS A 32 -6.91 -10.63 -2.61
N ASP A 33 -6.47 -11.65 -1.88
CA ASP A 33 -6.76 -11.76 -0.46
C ASP A 33 -6.17 -10.58 0.32
N ALA A 34 -6.84 -10.18 1.41
CA ALA A 34 -6.41 -9.08 2.26
C ALA A 34 -4.96 -9.26 2.76
N MET A 35 -4.53 -10.50 3.01
CA MET A 35 -3.15 -10.82 3.36
C MET A 35 -2.15 -10.40 2.30
N VAL A 36 -2.46 -10.67 1.02
CA VAL A 36 -1.59 -10.32 -0.11
C VAL A 36 -1.50 -8.80 -0.23
N VAL A 37 -2.61 -8.10 -0.05
CA VAL A 37 -2.63 -6.62 -0.06
C VAL A 37 -1.76 -6.07 1.07
N HIS A 38 -1.92 -6.54 2.32
CA HIS A 38 -1.10 -6.10 3.44
C HIS A 38 0.40 -6.41 3.26
N TYR A 39 0.74 -7.57 2.68
CA TYR A 39 2.12 -7.89 2.31
C TYR A 39 2.70 -6.87 1.33
N HIS A 40 1.96 -6.50 0.27
CA HIS A 40 2.43 -5.50 -0.70
C HIS A 40 2.49 -4.09 -0.10
N VAL A 41 1.60 -3.74 0.82
CA VAL A 41 1.72 -2.49 1.60
C VAL A 41 3.02 -2.48 2.41
N GLY A 42 3.39 -3.61 3.01
CA GLY A 42 4.68 -3.79 3.68
C GLY A 42 5.86 -3.56 2.73
N LEU A 43 5.85 -4.20 1.55
CA LEU A 43 6.89 -4.02 0.54
C LEU A 43 7.00 -2.57 0.06
N CYS A 44 5.88 -1.89 -0.18
CA CYS A 44 5.87 -0.47 -0.54
C CYS A 44 6.46 0.40 0.58
N SER A 45 6.27 0.03 1.84
CA SER A 45 6.89 0.73 2.96
C SER A 45 8.39 0.48 3.06
N GLU A 46 8.84 -0.76 2.89
CA GLU A 46 10.26 -1.12 2.86
C GLU A 46 10.99 -0.45 1.70
N ALA A 47 10.32 -0.27 0.56
CA ALA A 47 10.83 0.48 -0.60
C ALA A 47 10.80 2.01 -0.41
N GLY A 48 10.22 2.51 0.69
CA GLY A 48 10.12 3.94 0.99
C GLY A 48 9.01 4.68 0.25
N TYR A 49 8.07 3.98 -0.39
CA TYR A 49 6.94 4.59 -1.12
C TYR A 49 5.78 4.97 -0.20
N LEU A 50 5.64 4.27 0.92
CA LEU A 50 4.55 4.49 1.88
C LEU A 50 5.09 4.58 3.30
N ASN A 51 4.56 5.53 4.06
CA ASN A 51 4.56 5.43 5.51
C ASN A 51 3.35 4.62 5.95
N VAL A 52 3.57 3.65 6.84
CA VAL A 52 2.55 2.72 7.30
C VAL A 52 2.52 2.64 8.82
N TYR A 53 1.36 2.32 9.36
CA TYR A 53 1.16 2.05 10.77
C TYR A 53 0.89 0.57 10.95
N LYS A 54 1.73 -0.12 11.73
CA LYS A 54 1.50 -1.53 12.05
C LYS A 54 0.31 -1.62 13.01
N LEU A 55 -0.73 -2.33 12.59
CA LEU A 55 -1.91 -2.58 13.40
C LEU A 55 -1.58 -3.71 14.37
N SER A 56 -1.57 -3.43 15.67
CA SER A 56 -1.37 -4.44 16.71
C SER A 56 -2.70 -5.12 17.05
N GLY A 57 -2.84 -6.39 16.71
CA GLY A 57 -3.89 -7.29 17.20
C GLY A 57 -3.28 -8.46 17.97
N LYS A 58 -3.99 -9.02 18.96
CA LYS A 58 -3.55 -10.26 19.63
C LYS A 58 -3.52 -11.39 18.59
N GLU A 59 -2.35 -11.97 18.39
CA GLU A 59 -2.12 -13.22 17.64
C GLU A 59 -2.60 -13.22 16.18
N GLU A 60 -2.29 -12.17 15.42
CA GLU A 60 -2.44 -12.28 13.97
C GLU A 60 -1.23 -13.04 13.37
N PRO A 61 -1.45 -14.05 12.50
CA PRO A 61 -0.37 -14.83 11.90
C PRO A 61 0.48 -14.03 10.89
N TYR A 62 0.09 -12.79 10.57
CA TYR A 62 0.76 -11.92 9.62
C TYR A 62 0.64 -10.44 10.04
N PRO A 63 1.61 -9.59 9.65
CA PRO A 63 1.54 -8.16 9.94
C PRO A 63 0.44 -7.49 9.11
N ARG A 64 -0.42 -6.75 9.80
CA ARG A 64 -1.40 -5.85 9.18
C ARG A 64 -0.92 -4.41 9.27
N TYR A 65 -1.23 -3.66 8.22
CA TYR A 65 -0.79 -2.28 8.04
C TYR A 65 -1.99 -1.40 7.69
N ALA A 66 -2.08 -0.25 8.35
CA ALA A 66 -2.82 0.89 7.84
C ALA A 66 -1.85 1.79 7.06
N ILE A 67 -2.35 2.38 5.98
CA ILE A 67 -1.58 3.29 5.12
C ILE A 67 -1.63 4.68 5.74
N GLY A 68 -0.45 5.20 6.05
CA GLY A 68 -0.27 6.48 6.74
C GLY A 68 -0.15 7.67 5.83
N HIS A 69 0.70 7.62 4.80
CA HIS A 69 0.76 8.57 3.67
C HIS A 69 1.68 8.08 2.55
N LEU A 70 1.43 8.60 1.36
CA LEU A 70 2.31 8.47 0.20
C LEU A 70 3.52 9.38 0.38
N THR A 71 4.72 8.82 0.29
CA THR A 71 5.97 9.60 0.36
C THR A 71 6.25 10.31 -0.96
N TRP A 72 7.25 11.19 -0.98
CA TRP A 72 7.71 11.81 -2.21
C TRP A 72 8.19 10.78 -3.24
N GLU A 73 8.98 9.80 -2.78
CA GLU A 73 9.47 8.69 -3.60
C GLU A 73 8.30 7.85 -4.15
N GLY A 74 7.26 7.63 -3.34
CA GLY A 74 6.03 6.96 -3.77
C GLY A 74 5.27 7.74 -4.86
N GLN A 75 5.21 9.07 -4.77
CA GLN A 75 4.60 9.91 -5.80
C GLN A 75 5.38 9.81 -7.12
N MET A 76 6.70 9.89 -7.07
CA MET A 76 7.55 9.76 -8.27
C MET A 76 7.40 8.38 -8.92
N ALA A 77 7.40 7.32 -8.11
CA ALA A 77 7.20 5.95 -8.60
C ALA A 77 5.82 5.77 -9.25
N LEU A 78 4.77 6.31 -8.63
CA LEU A 78 3.40 6.23 -9.18
C LEU A 78 3.28 7.00 -10.50
N ALA A 79 3.89 8.18 -10.61
CA ALA A 79 3.92 8.94 -11.87
C ALA A 79 4.59 8.11 -12.98
N GLN A 80 5.73 7.49 -12.69
CA GLN A 80 6.43 6.62 -13.65
C GLN A 80 5.61 5.38 -14.03
N MET A 81 4.87 4.79 -13.09
CA MET A 81 3.99 3.65 -13.38
C MET A 81 2.84 4.04 -14.31
N ARG A 82 2.28 5.24 -14.19
CA ARG A 82 1.18 5.74 -15.05
C ARG A 82 1.62 6.03 -16.49
N GLU A 83 2.92 6.26 -16.71
CA GLU A 83 3.48 6.52 -18.05
C GLU A 83 3.83 5.23 -18.84
N ASN A 84 3.83 4.06 -18.19
CA ASN A 84 4.20 2.76 -18.78
C ASN A 84 3.00 1.81 -18.96
#